data_AF-A0A955MU22-F1
#
_entry.id   AF-A0A955MU22-F1
#
_cell.length_a   1.000
_cell.length_b   1.000
_cell.length_c   1.000
_cell.angle_alpha   90.00
_cell.angle_beta   90.00
_cell.angle_gamma   90.00
#
_symmetry.space_group_name_H-M   'P 1'
#
loop_
_entity.id
_entity.type
_entity.pdbx_description
1 polymer ?
#
loop_
_entity_poly.entity_id
_entity_poly.type
_entity_poly.pdbx_seq_one_letter_code
_entity_poly.pdbx_strand_id
1 'polypeptide(L)' 'DKLVVARARKIQRFLSQPFFVAEQFTGFEGKYVKREDTVAAFDEILSGDLDDLPEQAFYMVGGIDEVKAKAEKMAATA' A
#
# COMPACT_ATOMS: atom_id res chain seq x y z
N ASP A 1 -7.78 20.19 4.03
CA ASP A 1 -8.77 19.09 4.05
C ASP A 1 -8.61 18.04 2.96
N LYS A 2 -8.68 18.37 1.66
CA LYS A 2 -8.61 17.35 0.59
C LYS A 2 -7.36 16.45 0.65
N LEU A 3 -6.22 17.03 0.98
CA LEU A 3 -4.94 16.31 1.18
C LEU A 3 -5.01 15.32 2.35
N VAL A 4 -5.59 15.73 3.47
CA VAL A 4 -5.78 14.88 4.66
C VAL A 4 -6.71 13.70 4.34
N VAL A 5 -7.79 13.95 3.59
CA VAL A 5 -8.71 12.89 3.14
C VAL A 5 -8.02 11.90 2.20
N ALA A 6 -7.20 12.40 1.27
CA ALA A 6 -6.43 11.55 0.35
C ALA A 6 -5.44 10.66 1.10
N ARG A 7 -4.66 11.22 2.04
CA ARG A 7 -3.74 10.44 2.88
C ARG A 7 -4.48 9.44 3.77
N ALA A 8 -5.61 9.82 4.36
CA ALA A 8 -6.44 8.91 5.16
C ALA A 8 -6.94 7.71 4.34
N ARG A 9 -7.34 7.92 3.08
CA ARG A 9 -7.73 6.83 2.18
C ARG A 9 -6.55 5.92 1.84
N LYS A 10 -5.37 6.47 1.57
CA LYS A 10 -4.15 5.69 1.33
C LYS A 10 -3.81 4.81 2.54
N ILE A 11 -3.87 5.37 3.74
CA ILE A 11 -3.67 4.62 4.99
C ILE A 11 -4.70 3.50 5.15
N GLN A 12 -5.99 3.81 4.94
CA GLN A 12 -7.04 2.81 5.02
C GLN A 12 -6.80 1.63 4.06
N ARG A 13 -6.30 1.91 2.86
CA ARG A 13 -5.95 0.88 1.87
C ARG A 13 -4.68 0.14 2.26
N PHE A 14 -3.66 0.83 2.76
CA PHE A 14 -2.39 0.23 3.16
C PHE A 14 -2.52 -0.74 4.34
N LEU A 15 -3.50 -0.52 5.22
CA LEU A 15 -3.86 -1.47 6.28
C LEU A 15 -4.43 -2.80 5.74
N SER A 16 -4.79 -2.86 4.46
CA SER A 16 -5.23 -4.09 3.81
C SER A 16 -4.02 -4.87 3.28
N GLN A 17 -3.79 -6.05 3.84
CA GLN A 17 -2.69 -6.94 3.48
C GLN A 17 -3.21 -8.32 3.06
N PRO A 18 -2.52 -9.00 2.12
CA PRO A 18 -2.85 -10.36 1.74
C PRO A 18 -2.42 -11.33 2.85
N PHE A 19 -3.37 -12.12 3.35
CA PHE A 19 -3.10 -13.15 4.35
C PHE A 19 -2.81 -14.49 3.71
N PHE A 20 -1.85 -15.25 4.25
CA PHE A 20 -1.53 -16.61 3.81
C PHE A 20 -2.76 -17.53 3.79
N VAL A 21 -3.68 -17.37 4.75
CA VAL A 21 -4.92 -18.16 4.80
C VAL A 21 -5.96 -17.73 3.75
N ALA A 22 -5.87 -16.49 3.26
CA ALA A 22 -6.80 -15.92 2.29
C ALA A 22 -6.34 -16.11 0.84
N GLU A 23 -5.15 -16.67 0.63
CA GLU A 23 -4.56 -16.90 -0.70
C GLU A 23 -5.47 -17.76 -1.59
N GLN A 24 -6.07 -18.81 -1.03
CA GLN A 24 -7.02 -19.68 -1.75
C GLN A 24 -8.29 -18.96 -2.24
N PHE A 25 -8.67 -17.86 -1.59
CA PHE A 25 -9.89 -17.11 -1.92
C PHE A 25 -9.61 -15.87 -2.77
N THR A 26 -8.48 -15.23 -2.55
CA THR A 26 -8.14 -13.95 -3.17
C THR A 26 -7.18 -14.08 -4.35
N GLY A 27 -6.44 -15.18 -4.44
CA GLY A 27 -5.39 -15.39 -5.43
C GLY A 27 -4.13 -14.53 -5.20
N PHE A 28 -4.07 -13.77 -4.10
CA PHE A 28 -2.88 -13.00 -3.72
C PHE A 28 -2.03 -13.80 -2.76
N GLU A 29 -0.73 -13.91 -3.07
CA GLU A 29 0.25 -14.54 -2.20
C GLU A 29 0.31 -13.81 -0.86
N GLY A 30 0.21 -14.58 0.23
CA GLY A 30 0.26 -14.03 1.58
C GLY A 30 1.59 -13.37 1.89
N LYS A 31 1.57 -12.27 2.65
CA LYS A 31 2.79 -11.53 2.99
C LYS A 31 2.95 -11.31 4.47
N TYR A 32 4.19 -11.44 4.92
CA TYR A 32 4.58 -11.13 6.28
C TYR A 32 5.39 -9.84 6.30
N VAL A 33 4.91 -8.86 7.07
CA VAL A 33 5.51 -7.54 7.19
C VAL A 33 6.14 -7.42 8.57
N LYS A 34 7.40 -7.00 8.65
CA LYS A 34 8.04 -6.75 9.93
C LYS A 34 7.53 -5.44 10.51
N ARG A 35 7.51 -5.35 11.84
CA ARG A 35 7.03 -4.17 12.56
C ARG A 35 7.82 -2.91 12.18
N GLU A 36 9.13 -3.03 12.05
CA GLU A 36 10.02 -1.92 11.71
C GLU A 36 9.67 -1.35 10.33
N ASP A 37 9.40 -2.23 9.36
CA ASP A 37 9.01 -1.87 8.00
C ASP A 37 7.61 -1.24 7.99
N THR A 38 6.68 -1.72 8.82
CA THR A 38 5.37 -1.08 8.99
C THR A 38 5.53 0.36 9.50
N VAL A 39 6.31 0.59 10.55
CA VAL A 39 6.46 1.94 11.13
C VAL A 39 7.09 2.91 10.13
N ALA A 40 8.17 2.50 9.47
CA ALA A 40 8.78 3.30 8.41
C ALA A 40 7.78 3.59 7.28
N ALA A 41 6.94 2.61 6.94
CA ALA A 41 5.98 2.79 5.87
C ALA A 41 4.87 3.81 6.18
N PHE A 42 4.37 3.80 7.42
CA PHE A 42 3.40 4.79 7.85
C PHE A 42 4.01 6.19 7.92
N ASP A 43 5.29 6.31 8.27
CA ASP A 43 6.00 7.60 8.29
C ASP A 43 6.12 8.20 6.89
N GLU A 44 6.52 7.43 5.87
CA GLU A 44 6.57 7.87 4.46
C GLU A 44 5.19 8.31 3.91
N ILE A 45 4.09 7.68 4.36
CA ILE A 45 2.73 8.08 3.95
C ILE A 45 2.32 9.39 4.65
N LEU A 46 2.73 9.58 5.90
CA LEU A 46 2.38 10.78 6.68
C LEU A 46 3.24 11.99 6.31
N SER A 47 4.52 11.79 5.99
CA SER A 47 5.45 12.82 5.49
C SER A 47 4.97 13.38 4.15
N GLY A 48 4.32 12.55 3.33
CA GLY A 48 3.81 12.91 2.01
C GLY A 48 4.71 12.46 0.85
N ASP A 49 5.74 11.66 1.12
CA ASP A 49 6.67 11.17 0.09
C ASP A 49 5.99 10.28 -0.96
N LEU A 50 4.80 9.77 -0.64
CA LEU A 50 3.98 8.92 -1.52
C LEU A 50 2.69 9.60 -1.98
N ASP A 51 2.62 10.94 -1.91
CA ASP A 51 1.42 11.69 -2.30
C ASP A 51 1.11 11.58 -3.80
N ASP A 52 2.12 11.39 -4.63
CA ASP A 52 1.99 11.24 -6.09
C ASP A 52 1.46 9.86 -6.53
N LEU A 53 1.48 8.87 -5.63
CA LEU A 53 1.03 7.52 -5.95
C LEU A 53 -0.50 7.37 -5.85
N PRO A 54 -1.13 6.60 -6.76
CA PRO A 54 -2.57 6.39 -6.75
C PRO A 54 -2.99 5.53 -5.53
N GLU A 55 -4.19 5.81 -4.97
CA GLU A 55 -4.73 5.08 -3.80
C GLU A 55 -4.81 3.55 -4.01
N GLN A 56 -4.99 3.11 -5.26
CA GLN A 56 -5.10 1.70 -5.63
C GLN A 56 -3.76 0.94 -5.52
N ALA A 57 -2.63 1.65 -5.58
CA ALA A 57 -1.31 1.06 -5.36
C ALA A 57 -1.13 0.59 -3.90
N PHE A 58 -1.88 1.17 -2.96
CA PHE A 58 -1.83 0.82 -1.54
C PHE A 58 -2.75 -0.36 -1.15
N TYR A 59 -3.53 -0.90 -2.08
CA TYR A 59 -4.49 -1.97 -1.77
C TYR A 59 -3.85 -3.35 -1.90
N MET A 60 -4.03 -4.22 -0.89
CA MET A 60 -3.53 -5.61 -0.87
C MET A 60 -2.03 -5.70 -1.18
N VAL A 61 -1.22 -5.03 -0.37
CA VAL A 61 0.25 -4.98 -0.48
C VAL A 61 0.89 -5.32 0.87
N GLY A 62 2.12 -5.83 0.84
CA GLY A 62 2.89 -6.10 2.06
C GLY A 62 3.72 -4.91 2.55
N GLY A 63 4.28 -4.11 1.64
CA GLY A 63 5.19 -3.02 2.01
C GLY A 63 5.28 -1.93 0.96
N ILE A 64 6.06 -0.90 1.24
CA ILE A 64 6.20 0.27 0.36
C ILE A 64 6.82 -0.07 -1.00
N ASP A 65 7.80 -0.97 -1.03
CA ASP A 65 8.45 -1.35 -2.30
C ASP A 65 7.43 -1.91 -3.29
N GLU A 66 6.44 -2.64 -2.78
CA GLU A 66 5.34 -3.17 -3.57
C GLU A 66 4.33 -2.11 -3.99
N VAL A 67 4.08 -1.12 -3.12
CA VAL A 67 3.28 0.06 -3.49
C VAL A 67 3.92 0.77 -4.67
N LYS A 68 5.24 1.04 -4.60
CA LYS A 68 6.01 1.71 -5.67
C LYS A 68 5.98 0.87 -6.95
N ALA A 69 6.29 -0.42 -6.88
CA ALA A 69 6.25 -1.32 -8.04
C ALA A 69 4.85 -1.45 -8.65
N LYS A 70 3.80 -1.47 -7.82
CA LYS A 70 2.40 -1.53 -8.29
C LYS A 70 1.99 -0.23 -8.94
N ALA A 71 2.40 0.91 -8.39
CA ALA A 71 2.16 2.22 -9.01
C ALA A 71 2.87 2.35 -10.36
N GLU A 72 4.12 1.90 -10.49
CA GLU A 72 4.85 1.87 -11.76
C GLU A 72 4.15 1.00 -12.80
N LYS A 73 3.70 -0.21 -12.42
CA LYS A 73 2.91 -1.07 -13.31
C LYS A 73 1.61 -0.40 -13.75
N MET A 74 0.90 0.25 -12.84
CA MET A 74 -0.32 0.99 -13.18
C MET A 74 -0.03 2.16 -14.15
N ALA A 75 1.07 2.87 -13.96
CA ALA A 75 1.49 3.95 -14.86
C ALA A 75 1.89 3.42 -16.25
N ALA A 76 2.49 2.24 -16.33
CA ALA A 76 2.86 1.60 -17.60
C ALA A 76 1.68 0.97 -18.36
N THR A 77 0.54 0.78 -17.70
CA THR A 77 -0.67 0.17 -18.29
C THR A 77 -1.75 1.21 -18.64
N ALA A 78 -1.47 2.49 -18.39
CA ALA A 78 -2.29 3.66 -18.73
C ALA A 78 -1.81 4.30 -20.04
#